data_AF-A0A3M1UZ31-F1
#
_entry.id   AF-A0A3M1UZ31-F1
#
_cell.length_a   1.000
_cell.length_b   1.000
_cell.length_c   1.000
_cell.angle_alpha   90.00
_cell.angle_beta   90.00
_cell.angle_gamma   90.00
#
_symmetry.space_group_name_H-M   'P 1'
#
loop_
_entity.id
_entity.type
_entity.pdbx_description
1 polymer ?
#
loop_
_entity_poly.entity_id
_entity_poly.type
_entity_poly.pdbx_seq_one_letter_code
_entity_poly.pdbx_strand_id
1 'polypeptide(L)'
;MPERRCVRTRRVCAGRPSRFDGSPVAAPSSRGESVDALFSKRFRFPNCVGRKVLVLGLGGGSDIIMACAVARLLPASGPTRGIIYANTKREREPHLGRVASLVYRVAPEESDPYAGAMLEDAHGTTRIDHCVPRGDEGCPWIFVLERKDEQTRAQLAEDIRALGFDLLIGVDIGGDSLVKDATSGPQGRDQQMLAVLRSTGLPMLHVVVAPCSDGESFADQMETALRERLEDGRFLGSFSLEPVLPLLRDLSERALLEENRTPRIILAAAESKLEDAGDDRVVVPRDREPIVPRRWLLHGFVFGEPAAD
;
A
#
# COMPACT_ATOMS: atom_id res chain seq x y z
N MET A 1 0.59 -1.20 54.99
CA MET A 1 1.52 -0.60 53.99
C MET A 1 0.68 0.07 52.93
N PRO A 2 0.77 1.40 52.73
CA PRO A 2 -0.11 2.10 51.81
C PRO A 2 0.49 2.17 50.39
N GLU A 3 -0.39 1.95 49.41
CA GLU A 3 -0.12 2.02 47.97
C GLU A 3 0.22 3.44 47.53
N ARG A 4 1.35 3.61 46.83
CA ARG A 4 1.73 4.87 46.20
C ARG A 4 1.08 4.97 44.82
N ARG A 5 0.03 5.78 44.70
CA ARG A 5 -0.50 6.24 43.41
C ARG A 5 0.47 7.24 42.78
N CYS A 6 1.01 6.90 41.62
CA CYS A 6 1.80 7.79 40.79
C CYS A 6 0.85 8.69 39.96
N VAL A 7 0.73 9.96 40.34
CA VAL A 7 -0.01 10.97 39.57
C VAL A 7 0.93 11.56 38.51
N ARG A 8 0.71 11.22 37.24
CA ARG A 8 1.37 11.89 36.10
C ARG A 8 0.64 13.20 35.79
N THR A 9 1.29 14.32 36.05
CA THR A 9 0.83 15.65 35.60
C THR A 9 1.14 15.82 34.11
N ARG A 10 0.11 16.01 33.29
CA ARG A 10 0.24 16.43 31.89
C ARG A 10 0.70 17.89 31.86
N ARG A 11 1.88 18.16 31.31
CA ARG A 11 2.28 19.51 30.89
C ARG A 11 1.46 19.89 29.66
N VAL A 12 0.60 20.88 29.82
CA VAL A 12 -0.05 21.59 28.71
C VAL A 12 0.99 22.54 28.13
N CYS A 13 1.50 22.24 26.94
CA CYS A 13 2.30 23.18 26.16
C CYS A 13 1.35 24.21 25.54
N ALA A 14 1.44 25.46 26.00
CA ALA A 14 0.77 26.59 25.37
C ALA A 14 1.32 26.80 23.96
N GLY A 15 0.49 26.59 22.95
CA GLY A 15 0.81 26.82 21.54
C GLY A 15 0.97 28.31 21.25
N ARG A 16 2.06 28.66 20.55
CA ARG A 16 2.21 29.97 19.91
C ARG A 16 1.34 29.99 18.64
N PRO A 17 0.59 31.07 18.36
CA PRO A 17 -0.11 31.22 17.09
C PRO A 17 0.91 31.45 15.97
N SER A 18 1.01 30.51 15.03
CA SER A 18 1.74 30.72 13.78
C SER A 18 0.92 31.64 12.89
N ARG A 19 1.44 32.86 12.66
CA ARG A 19 0.94 33.74 11.60
C ARG A 19 1.38 33.13 10.26
N PHE A 20 0.48 32.41 9.60
CA PHE A 20 0.62 32.09 8.19
C PHE A 20 0.23 33.34 7.40
N ASP A 21 1.21 33.98 6.78
CA ASP A 21 1.01 35.10 5.87
C ASP A 21 0.46 34.54 4.55
N GLY A 22 -0.83 34.75 4.31
CA GLY A 22 -1.57 34.24 3.15
C GLY A 22 -1.26 35.02 1.88
N SER A 23 -0.03 34.95 1.39
CA SER A 23 0.25 35.40 0.02
C SER A 23 -0.34 34.37 -0.97
N PRO A 24 -1.26 34.77 -1.87
CA PRO A 24 -1.83 33.86 -2.85
C PRO A 24 -0.73 33.44 -3.84
N VAL A 25 -0.36 32.16 -3.79
CA VAL A 25 0.49 31.53 -4.81
C VAL A 25 -0.30 31.58 -6.12
N ALA A 26 0.28 32.26 -7.12
CA ALA A 26 -0.34 32.36 -8.44
C ALA A 26 -0.59 30.96 -9.01
N ALA A 27 -1.85 30.67 -9.34
CA ALA A 27 -2.25 29.38 -9.90
C ALA A 27 -1.56 29.16 -11.26
N PRO A 28 -0.82 28.05 -11.45
CA PRO A 28 -0.21 27.75 -12.73
C PRO A 28 -1.31 27.55 -13.80
N SER A 29 -1.34 28.45 -14.77
CA SER A 29 -2.24 28.40 -15.92
C SER A 29 -1.63 27.56 -17.05
N SER A 30 -1.59 26.25 -16.88
CA SER A 30 -1.45 25.32 -18.01
C SER A 30 -2.72 24.49 -18.08
N ARG A 31 -3.28 24.34 -19.28
CA ARG A 31 -4.37 23.38 -19.57
C ARG A 31 -3.80 21.96 -19.50
N GLY A 32 -3.29 21.55 -18.34
CA GLY A 32 -2.87 20.19 -18.09
C GLY A 32 -4.06 19.25 -18.26
N GLU A 33 -3.79 18.02 -18.67
CA GLU A 33 -4.83 17.00 -18.74
C GLU A 33 -5.48 16.86 -17.34
N SER A 34 -6.81 16.90 -17.32
CA SER A 34 -7.55 16.71 -16.08
C SER A 34 -7.24 15.31 -15.53
N VAL A 35 -7.13 15.17 -14.20
CA VAL A 35 -7.00 13.87 -13.52
C VAL A 35 -8.14 12.91 -13.91
N ASP A 36 -9.29 13.43 -14.37
CA ASP A 36 -10.36 12.66 -14.99
C ASP A 36 -9.87 11.74 -16.12
N ALA A 37 -8.82 12.14 -16.86
CA ALA A 37 -8.20 11.34 -17.90
C ALA A 37 -7.66 10.00 -17.39
N LEU A 38 -7.30 9.89 -16.11
CA LEU A 38 -6.83 8.64 -15.50
C LEU A 38 -7.89 7.51 -15.59
N PHE A 39 -9.17 7.86 -15.62
CA PHE A 39 -10.28 6.91 -15.70
C PHE A 39 -10.64 6.53 -17.14
N SER A 40 -10.18 7.31 -18.13
CA SER A 40 -10.45 7.03 -19.54
C SER A 40 -9.64 5.83 -20.06
N LYS A 41 -8.48 5.57 -19.47
CA LYS A 41 -7.59 4.46 -19.84
C LYS A 41 -7.74 3.30 -18.88
N ARG A 42 -8.50 2.29 -19.29
CA ARG A 42 -8.68 1.06 -18.50
C ARG A 42 -7.44 0.16 -18.57
N PHE A 43 -6.92 -0.24 -17.42
CA PHE A 43 -5.87 -1.23 -17.30
C PHE A 43 -6.45 -2.65 -17.22
N ARG A 44 -5.73 -3.60 -17.81
CA ARG A 44 -5.94 -5.04 -17.63
C ARG A 44 -4.61 -5.67 -17.27
N PHE A 45 -4.61 -6.46 -16.21
CA PHE A 45 -3.41 -7.19 -15.81
C PHE A 45 -2.95 -8.14 -16.93
N PRO A 46 -1.63 -8.31 -17.11
CA PRO A 46 -1.11 -9.24 -18.10
C PRO A 46 -1.51 -10.67 -17.77
N ASN A 47 -1.54 -11.53 -18.79
CA ASN A 47 -1.72 -12.96 -18.57
C ASN A 47 -0.51 -13.55 -17.83
N CYS A 48 -0.76 -14.20 -16.69
CA CYS A 48 0.27 -14.77 -15.81
C CYS A 48 0.43 -16.29 -15.95
N VAL A 49 -0.22 -16.93 -16.94
CA VAL A 49 -0.04 -18.36 -17.21
C VAL A 49 1.43 -18.69 -17.42
N GLY A 50 1.92 -19.72 -16.72
CA GLY A 50 3.32 -20.13 -16.78
C GLY A 50 4.33 -19.15 -16.16
N ARG A 51 3.89 -18.06 -15.53
CA ARG A 51 4.76 -17.08 -14.84
C ARG A 51 4.73 -17.27 -13.33
N LYS A 52 5.84 -16.94 -12.68
CA LYS A 52 5.97 -16.76 -11.22
C LYS A 52 5.90 -15.27 -10.92
N VAL A 53 4.85 -14.83 -10.22
CA VAL A 53 4.56 -13.41 -9.99
C VAL A 53 4.67 -13.08 -8.51
N LEU A 54 5.32 -11.97 -8.19
CA LEU A 54 5.31 -11.39 -6.85
C LEU A 54 4.36 -10.19 -6.81
N VAL A 55 3.41 -10.19 -5.88
CA VAL A 55 2.54 -9.04 -5.55
C VAL A 55 2.89 -8.59 -4.13
N LEU A 56 3.64 -7.50 -4.01
CA LEU A 56 4.23 -7.06 -2.73
C LEU A 56 3.60 -5.77 -2.25
N GLY A 57 3.02 -5.79 -1.04
CA GLY A 57 2.71 -4.58 -0.28
C GLY A 57 3.98 -3.82 0.09
N LEU A 58 4.11 -2.57 -0.34
CA LEU A 58 5.35 -1.80 -0.24
C LEU A 58 5.62 -1.26 1.16
N GLY A 59 4.58 -0.89 1.89
CA GLY A 59 4.65 -0.41 3.25
C GLY A 59 4.74 -1.57 4.22
N GLY A 60 3.61 -1.99 4.77
CA GLY A 60 3.61 -3.05 5.79
C GLY A 60 2.45 -3.05 6.76
N GLY A 61 1.53 -2.10 6.65
CA GLY A 61 0.30 -2.09 7.41
C GLY A 61 -0.71 -3.03 6.75
N SER A 62 -1.82 -2.45 6.31
CA SER A 62 -2.87 -3.13 5.55
C SER A 62 -2.48 -3.47 4.10
N ASP A 63 -1.28 -3.14 3.67
CA ASP A 63 -0.73 -3.39 2.33
C ASP A 63 -0.85 -4.86 1.93
N ILE A 64 -0.70 -5.79 2.87
CA ILE A 64 -0.87 -7.22 2.60
C ILE A 64 -2.29 -7.57 2.15
N ILE A 65 -3.30 -6.88 2.67
CA ILE A 65 -4.69 -7.09 2.28
C ILE A 65 -4.89 -6.62 0.83
N MET A 66 -4.35 -5.45 0.45
CA MET A 66 -4.42 -5.02 -0.95
C MET A 66 -3.54 -5.86 -1.87
N ALA A 67 -2.36 -6.31 -1.44
CA ALA A 67 -1.53 -7.21 -2.23
C ALA A 67 -2.27 -8.52 -2.50
N CYS A 68 -2.94 -9.09 -1.49
CA CYS A 68 -3.80 -10.26 -1.66
C CYS A 68 -4.99 -9.98 -2.61
N ALA A 69 -5.65 -8.82 -2.47
CA ALA A 69 -6.76 -8.45 -3.33
C ALA A 69 -6.33 -8.24 -4.80
N VAL A 70 -5.24 -7.51 -5.04
CA VAL A 70 -4.65 -7.33 -6.37
C VAL A 70 -4.23 -8.67 -6.96
N ALA A 71 -3.71 -9.59 -6.14
CA ALA A 71 -3.38 -10.93 -6.60
C ALA A 71 -4.60 -11.69 -7.15
N ARG A 72 -5.81 -11.46 -6.60
CA ARG A 72 -7.06 -12.05 -7.11
C ARG A 72 -7.57 -11.43 -8.41
N LEU A 73 -7.07 -10.25 -8.79
CA LEU A 73 -7.40 -9.62 -10.06
C LEU A 73 -6.53 -10.12 -11.23
N LEU A 74 -5.45 -10.84 -10.93
CA LEU A 74 -4.58 -11.42 -11.95
C LEU A 74 -5.31 -12.58 -12.66
N PRO A 75 -5.38 -12.58 -14.00
CA PRO A 75 -5.99 -13.68 -14.74
C PRO A 75 -5.15 -14.96 -14.59
N ALA A 76 -5.68 -15.94 -13.88
CA ALA A 76 -5.12 -17.29 -13.77
C ALA A 76 -5.96 -18.26 -14.61
N SER A 77 -5.87 -18.16 -15.94
CA SER A 77 -6.54 -19.08 -16.86
C SER A 77 -5.61 -20.26 -17.21
N GLY A 78 -5.22 -21.04 -16.20
CA GLY A 78 -4.31 -22.17 -16.34
C GLY A 78 -3.33 -22.31 -15.17
N PRO A 79 -2.44 -23.32 -15.20
CA PRO A 79 -1.43 -23.50 -14.17
C PRO A 79 -0.44 -22.32 -14.17
N THR A 80 -0.53 -21.47 -13.15
CA THR A 80 0.50 -20.48 -12.83
C THR A 80 1.70 -21.19 -12.19
N ARG A 81 2.94 -20.71 -12.42
CA ARG A 81 4.11 -21.20 -11.63
C ARG A 81 4.05 -20.74 -10.16
N GLY A 82 3.12 -19.83 -9.87
CA GLY A 82 2.71 -19.41 -8.54
C GLY A 82 2.50 -17.90 -8.49
N ILE A 83 1.40 -17.47 -7.87
CA ILE A 83 1.20 -16.05 -7.55
C ILE A 83 1.48 -15.91 -6.06
N ILE A 84 2.57 -15.20 -5.75
CA ILE A 84 2.99 -14.96 -4.38
C ILE A 84 2.57 -13.55 -3.99
N TYR A 85 1.66 -13.42 -3.02
CA TYR A 85 1.44 -12.13 -2.37
C TYR A 85 2.26 -12.03 -1.08
N ALA A 86 2.71 -10.82 -0.79
CA ALA A 86 3.70 -10.57 0.23
C ALA A 86 3.54 -9.19 0.85
N ASN A 87 4.21 -8.98 1.97
CA ASN A 87 4.25 -7.71 2.68
C ASN A 87 5.67 -7.31 3.04
N THR A 88 5.88 -6.01 3.26
CA THR A 88 7.14 -5.47 3.73
C THR A 88 7.09 -5.22 5.24
N LYS A 89 8.13 -5.62 5.97
CA LYS A 89 8.23 -5.41 7.43
C LYS A 89 9.60 -4.89 7.78
N ARG A 90 9.70 -4.20 8.91
CA ARG A 90 11.00 -3.67 9.38
C ARG A 90 11.83 -4.69 10.12
N GLU A 91 11.17 -5.65 10.74
CA GLU A 91 11.79 -6.61 11.63
C GLU A 91 11.26 -7.99 11.31
N ARG A 92 12.11 -8.99 11.49
CA ARG A 92 11.76 -10.39 11.39
C ARG A 92 11.08 -10.84 12.68
N GLU A 93 10.02 -11.63 12.55
CA GLU A 93 9.46 -12.36 13.69
C GLU A 93 10.01 -13.79 13.83
N PRO A 94 10.17 -14.32 15.08
CA PRO A 94 10.88 -15.58 15.32
C PRO A 94 10.26 -16.81 14.65
N HIS A 95 8.94 -16.85 14.53
CA HIS A 95 8.18 -18.02 14.03
C HIS A 95 8.07 -18.08 12.50
N LEU A 96 8.58 -17.08 11.79
CA LEU A 96 8.52 -17.07 10.33
C LEU A 96 9.50 -18.09 9.73
N GLY A 97 9.03 -18.86 8.74
CA GLY A 97 9.85 -19.79 7.97
C GLY A 97 10.77 -19.02 7.02
N ARG A 98 12.07 -19.30 7.03
CA ARG A 98 13.04 -18.63 6.16
C ARG A 98 12.90 -19.12 4.71
N VAL A 99 12.86 -18.19 3.75
CA VAL A 99 12.84 -18.46 2.30
C VAL A 99 14.16 -18.02 1.65
N ALA A 100 14.66 -16.83 2.01
CA ALA A 100 15.97 -16.30 1.62
C ALA A 100 16.61 -15.57 2.81
N SER A 101 17.60 -14.71 2.61
CA SER A 101 18.27 -14.02 3.71
C SER A 101 17.37 -13.00 4.40
N LEU A 102 16.63 -12.23 3.62
CA LEU A 102 15.73 -11.19 4.07
C LEU A 102 14.27 -11.47 3.67
N VAL A 103 13.98 -12.70 3.22
CA VAL A 103 12.66 -13.13 2.81
C VAL A 103 12.22 -14.33 3.66
N TYR A 104 11.02 -14.21 4.20
CA TYR A 104 10.40 -15.19 5.06
C TYR A 104 9.00 -15.52 4.56
N ARG A 105 8.38 -16.54 5.12
CA ARG A 105 6.98 -16.89 4.88
C ARG A 105 6.29 -17.17 6.19
N VAL A 106 5.01 -16.86 6.24
CA VAL A 106 4.18 -17.24 7.37
C VAL A 106 4.01 -18.76 7.39
N ALA A 107 3.89 -19.34 8.58
CA ALA A 107 3.70 -20.78 8.74
C ALA A 107 2.38 -21.25 8.08
N PRO A 108 2.31 -22.53 7.64
CA PRO A 108 1.06 -23.15 7.21
C PRO A 108 -0.04 -23.01 8.27
N GLU A 109 -1.30 -22.98 7.84
CA GLU A 109 -2.46 -22.71 8.71
C GLU A 109 -2.57 -23.71 9.87
N GLU A 110 -2.21 -24.99 9.66
CA GLU A 110 -2.24 -26.01 10.72
C GLU A 110 -1.24 -25.73 11.86
N SER A 111 -0.23 -24.90 11.59
CA SER A 111 0.83 -24.51 12.51
C SER A 111 0.79 -23.03 12.85
N ASP A 112 -0.22 -22.31 12.39
CA ASP A 112 -0.36 -20.88 12.58
C ASP A 112 -1.01 -20.61 13.95
N PRO A 113 -0.29 -19.97 14.90
CA PRO A 113 -0.85 -19.66 16.22
C PRO A 113 -2.03 -18.70 16.17
N TYR A 114 -2.29 -18.08 15.03
CA TYR A 114 -3.35 -17.10 14.80
C TYR A 114 -4.46 -17.61 13.87
N ALA A 115 -4.41 -18.88 13.42
CA ALA A 115 -5.45 -19.45 12.57
C ALA A 115 -6.84 -19.35 13.23
N GLY A 116 -7.80 -18.76 12.51
CA GLY A 116 -9.18 -18.58 12.98
C GLY A 116 -9.38 -17.57 14.11
N ALA A 117 -8.33 -16.90 14.58
CA ALA A 117 -8.45 -15.86 15.59
C ALA A 117 -8.87 -14.53 14.97
N MET A 118 -9.78 -13.82 15.64
CA MET A 118 -9.99 -12.39 15.39
C MET A 118 -8.81 -11.64 16.02
N LEU A 119 -8.04 -10.93 15.20
CA LEU A 119 -6.78 -10.34 15.64
C LEU A 119 -6.95 -8.87 16.01
N GLU A 120 -7.27 -8.61 17.27
CA GLU A 120 -7.21 -7.25 17.84
C GLU A 120 -5.79 -6.70 17.69
N ASP A 121 -5.67 -5.41 17.36
CA ASP A 121 -4.40 -4.69 17.16
C ASP A 121 -3.46 -5.35 16.12
N ALA A 122 -4.02 -6.00 15.09
CA ALA A 122 -3.20 -6.63 14.05
C ALA A 122 -2.42 -5.62 13.20
N HIS A 123 -2.94 -4.41 13.03
CA HIS A 123 -2.35 -3.38 12.18
C HIS A 123 -0.93 -3.00 12.62
N GLY A 124 0.00 -2.97 11.66
CA GLY A 124 1.40 -2.57 11.91
C GLY A 124 2.27 -3.66 12.56
N THR A 125 1.69 -4.80 12.92
CA THR A 125 2.41 -6.01 13.37
C THR A 125 2.45 -7.04 12.25
N THR A 126 3.13 -8.19 12.39
CA THR A 126 2.94 -9.27 11.40
C THR A 126 1.60 -9.99 11.53
N ARG A 127 0.85 -9.78 12.62
CA ARG A 127 -0.44 -10.46 12.83
C ARG A 127 -1.42 -10.21 11.69
N ILE A 128 -1.40 -9.03 11.06
CA ILE A 128 -2.24 -8.74 9.89
C ILE A 128 -1.94 -9.65 8.69
N ASP A 129 -0.69 -10.10 8.54
CA ASP A 129 -0.30 -11.07 7.52
C ASP A 129 -0.86 -12.46 7.84
N HIS A 130 -1.26 -12.70 9.09
CA HIS A 130 -1.98 -13.91 9.48
C HIS A 130 -3.46 -13.91 9.11
N CYS A 131 -4.05 -12.77 8.76
CA CYS A 131 -5.46 -12.68 8.39
C CYS A 131 -5.74 -13.02 6.93
N VAL A 132 -4.73 -12.98 6.05
CA VAL A 132 -4.91 -13.28 4.62
C VAL A 132 -4.84 -14.79 4.36
N PRO A 133 -5.52 -15.32 3.32
CA PRO A 133 -5.51 -16.74 3.01
C PRO A 133 -4.08 -17.30 2.88
N ARG A 134 -3.94 -18.61 2.98
CA ARG A 134 -2.72 -19.32 2.60
C ARG A 134 -2.92 -19.93 1.20
N GLY A 135 -1.90 -19.81 0.36
CA GLY A 135 -1.83 -20.50 -0.92
C GLY A 135 -0.82 -21.64 -0.87
N ASP A 136 -0.84 -22.52 -1.87
CA ASP A 136 0.10 -23.65 -2.00
C ASP A 136 1.57 -23.16 -2.05
N GLU A 137 1.80 -21.91 -2.44
CA GLU A 137 3.09 -21.26 -2.47
C GLU A 137 3.61 -20.82 -1.08
N GLY A 138 2.82 -21.08 -0.02
CA GLY A 138 3.13 -20.67 1.35
C GLY A 138 2.99 -19.16 1.54
N CYS A 139 2.03 -18.53 0.84
CA CYS A 139 1.71 -17.11 1.03
C CYS A 139 1.09 -16.85 2.41
N PRO A 140 1.25 -15.66 2.99
CA PRO A 140 2.03 -14.55 2.45
C PRO A 140 3.52 -14.67 2.79
N TRP A 141 4.34 -14.07 1.92
CA TRP A 141 5.76 -13.88 2.21
C TRP A 141 5.99 -12.53 2.90
N ILE A 142 7.07 -12.45 3.67
CA ILE A 142 7.48 -11.26 4.42
C ILE A 142 8.87 -10.86 3.96
N PHE A 143 8.98 -9.65 3.40
CA PHE A 143 10.22 -9.03 2.97
C PHE A 143 10.69 -8.07 4.05
N VAL A 144 11.85 -8.35 4.65
CA VAL A 144 12.38 -7.56 5.76
C VAL A 144 13.26 -6.44 5.21
N LEU A 145 12.80 -5.21 5.41
CA LEU A 145 13.47 -3.98 5.02
C LEU A 145 13.72 -3.12 6.25
N GLU A 146 14.91 -3.27 6.82
CA GLU A 146 15.38 -2.47 7.94
C GLU A 146 15.62 -1.01 7.51
N ARG A 147 15.42 -0.06 8.43
CA ARG A 147 15.55 1.37 8.11
C ARG A 147 17.00 1.74 7.81
N LYS A 148 17.20 2.49 6.72
CA LYS A 148 18.44 3.21 6.37
C LYS A 148 19.67 2.34 6.09
N ASP A 149 19.49 1.05 5.83
CA ASP A 149 20.61 0.18 5.47
C ASP A 149 20.64 -0.10 3.96
N GLU A 150 21.59 0.51 3.27
CA GLU A 150 21.84 0.27 1.85
C GLU A 150 22.24 -1.18 1.57
N GLN A 151 22.97 -1.82 2.50
CA GLN A 151 23.39 -3.20 2.34
C GLN A 151 22.19 -4.14 2.41
N THR A 152 21.28 -3.93 3.36
CA THR A 152 19.99 -4.65 3.42
C THR A 152 19.18 -4.45 2.14
N ARG A 153 19.10 -3.22 1.61
CA ARG A 153 18.38 -2.95 0.35
C ARG A 153 18.98 -3.70 -0.84
N ALA A 154 20.30 -3.66 -0.99
CA ALA A 154 21.00 -4.38 -2.05
C ALA A 154 20.82 -5.90 -1.91
N GLN A 155 20.97 -6.43 -0.68
CA GLN A 155 20.77 -7.86 -0.42
C GLN A 155 19.33 -8.30 -0.68
N LEU A 156 18.33 -7.48 -0.36
CA LEU A 156 16.93 -7.78 -0.62
C LEU A 156 16.66 -7.85 -2.13
N ALA A 157 17.26 -6.95 -2.92
CA ALA A 157 17.17 -7.01 -4.38
C ALA A 157 17.81 -8.29 -4.94
N GLU A 158 18.99 -8.69 -4.42
CA GLU A 158 19.64 -9.96 -4.77
C GLU A 158 18.75 -11.17 -4.44
N ASP A 159 18.17 -11.19 -3.24
CA ASP A 159 17.25 -12.25 -2.81
C ASP A 159 16.04 -12.34 -3.76
N ILE A 160 15.44 -11.21 -4.13
CA ILE A 160 14.31 -11.17 -5.08
C ILE A 160 14.70 -11.74 -6.45
N ARG A 161 15.88 -11.37 -6.99
CA ARG A 161 16.37 -11.91 -8.27
C ARG A 161 16.62 -13.41 -8.20
N ALA A 162 17.25 -13.87 -7.12
CA ALA A 162 17.54 -15.29 -6.90
C ALA A 162 16.27 -16.15 -6.77
N LEU A 163 15.16 -15.56 -6.32
CA LEU A 163 13.86 -16.24 -6.22
C LEU A 163 13.19 -16.47 -7.59
N GLY A 164 13.71 -15.88 -8.67
CA GLY A 164 13.33 -16.20 -10.05
C GLY A 164 11.90 -15.80 -10.41
N PHE A 165 11.47 -14.60 -10.01
CA PHE A 165 10.20 -14.02 -10.41
C PHE A 165 10.25 -13.49 -11.86
N ASP A 166 9.18 -13.70 -12.60
CA ASP A 166 9.03 -13.23 -13.99
C ASP A 166 8.38 -11.83 -14.06
N LEU A 167 7.67 -11.43 -13.00
CA LEU A 167 6.98 -10.14 -12.88
C LEU A 167 6.88 -9.75 -11.40
N LEU A 168 7.18 -8.48 -11.13
CA LEU A 168 6.98 -7.82 -9.84
C LEU A 168 5.78 -6.87 -9.93
N ILE A 169 4.93 -6.87 -8.92
CA ILE A 169 3.82 -5.93 -8.76
C ILE A 169 3.96 -5.31 -7.37
N GLY A 170 4.45 -4.08 -7.29
CA GLY A 170 4.51 -3.31 -6.05
C GLY A 170 3.15 -2.65 -5.80
N VAL A 171 2.55 -2.89 -4.63
CA VAL A 171 1.24 -2.35 -4.24
C VAL A 171 1.43 -1.37 -3.10
N ASP A 172 1.16 -0.10 -3.38
CA ASP A 172 1.07 1.00 -2.43
C ASP A 172 -0.41 1.31 -2.17
N ILE A 173 -0.74 1.47 -0.89
CA ILE A 173 -2.05 1.94 -0.46
C ILE A 173 -1.94 3.40 -0.03
N GLY A 174 -2.68 4.30 -0.68
CA GLY A 174 -2.69 5.71 -0.33
C GLY A 174 -1.76 6.55 -1.21
N GLY A 175 -0.71 5.97 -1.79
CA GLY A 175 0.09 6.63 -2.83
C GLY A 175 1.29 7.44 -2.30
N ASP A 176 1.71 7.22 -1.06
CA ASP A 176 2.88 7.90 -0.48
C ASP A 176 4.19 7.61 -1.24
N SER A 177 4.24 6.51 -2.01
CA SER A 177 5.33 6.21 -2.91
C SER A 177 5.44 7.16 -4.11
N LEU A 178 4.35 7.86 -4.46
CA LEU A 178 4.33 8.86 -5.53
C LEU A 178 4.72 10.25 -5.03
N VAL A 179 4.29 10.61 -3.82
CA VAL A 179 4.45 11.96 -3.29
C VAL A 179 5.81 12.09 -2.61
N LYS A 180 6.69 12.90 -3.20
CA LYS A 180 7.93 13.31 -2.54
C LYS A 180 7.62 14.47 -1.60
N ASP A 181 7.48 14.21 -0.32
CA ASP A 181 7.50 15.31 0.65
C ASP A 181 8.95 15.80 0.80
N ALA A 182 9.29 16.89 0.11
CA ALA A 182 10.60 17.55 0.15
C ALA A 182 11.00 18.03 1.56
N THR A 183 10.05 18.09 2.50
CA THR A 183 10.27 18.48 3.89
C THR A 183 10.32 17.29 4.86
N SER A 184 9.81 16.14 4.44
CA SER A 184 9.95 14.89 5.19
C SER A 184 11.38 14.36 5.06
N GLY A 185 11.94 13.83 6.15
CA GLY A 185 13.36 13.45 6.22
C GLY A 185 13.73 12.24 5.33
N PRO A 186 14.20 11.11 5.89
CA PRO A 186 14.57 9.96 5.09
C PRO A 186 13.34 9.40 4.34
N GLN A 187 13.55 8.88 3.12
CA GLN A 187 12.52 8.27 2.27
C GLN A 187 11.55 7.37 3.05
N GLY A 188 10.27 7.40 2.69
CA GLY A 188 9.25 6.50 3.22
C GLY A 188 9.58 5.03 2.97
N ARG A 189 8.96 4.11 3.72
CA ARG A 189 9.22 2.67 3.55
C ARG A 189 8.79 2.21 2.15
N ASP A 190 7.67 2.72 1.68
CA ASP A 190 7.06 2.41 0.40
C ASP A 190 7.98 2.84 -0.75
N GLN A 191 8.55 4.04 -0.65
CA GLN A 191 9.58 4.54 -1.57
C GLN A 191 10.87 3.71 -1.53
N GLN A 192 11.32 3.29 -0.34
CA GLN A 192 12.51 2.44 -0.20
C GLN A 192 12.29 1.06 -0.82
N MET A 193 11.13 0.43 -0.57
CA MET A 193 10.81 -0.87 -1.15
C MET A 193 10.61 -0.76 -2.67
N LEU A 194 9.98 0.31 -3.15
CA LEU A 194 9.87 0.59 -4.58
C LEU A 194 11.25 0.72 -5.23
N ALA A 195 12.22 1.38 -4.57
CA ALA A 195 13.59 1.47 -5.04
C ALA A 195 14.28 0.10 -5.08
N VAL A 196 14.07 -0.76 -4.08
CA VAL A 196 14.57 -2.14 -4.08
C VAL A 196 13.98 -2.94 -5.25
N LEU A 197 12.68 -2.85 -5.51
CA LEU A 197 12.06 -3.56 -6.63
C LEU A 197 12.63 -3.09 -7.97
N ARG A 198 12.82 -1.77 -8.16
CA ARG A 198 13.46 -1.21 -9.36
C ARG A 198 14.89 -1.72 -9.56
N SER A 199 15.69 -1.80 -8.49
CA SER A 199 17.09 -2.25 -8.58
C SER A 199 17.25 -3.74 -8.91
N THR A 200 16.17 -4.52 -8.87
CA THR A 200 16.21 -5.91 -9.35
C THR A 200 16.39 -6.01 -10.87
N GLY A 201 16.01 -4.98 -11.64
CA GLY A 201 15.97 -5.02 -13.10
C GLY A 201 14.90 -5.96 -13.68
N LEU A 202 14.05 -6.56 -12.85
CA LEU A 202 12.97 -7.43 -13.30
C LEU A 202 11.78 -6.61 -13.83
N PRO A 203 10.96 -7.17 -14.75
CA PRO A 203 9.74 -6.52 -15.19
C PRO A 203 8.84 -6.16 -13.99
N MET A 204 8.39 -4.90 -13.95
CA MET A 204 7.68 -4.37 -12.79
C MET A 204 6.44 -3.54 -13.17
N LEU A 205 5.36 -3.73 -12.41
CA LEU A 205 4.24 -2.82 -12.33
C LEU A 205 4.23 -2.18 -10.95
N HIS A 206 3.98 -0.87 -10.90
CA HIS A 206 3.70 -0.16 -9.67
C HIS A 206 2.22 0.19 -9.61
N VAL A 207 1.53 -0.28 -8.58
CA VAL A 207 0.08 -0.15 -8.38
C VAL A 207 -0.16 0.72 -7.15
N VAL A 208 -0.82 1.85 -7.34
CA VAL A 208 -1.30 2.71 -6.26
C VAL A 208 -2.80 2.53 -6.11
N VAL A 209 -3.23 2.09 -4.94
CA VAL A 209 -4.63 1.81 -4.61
C VAL A 209 -5.17 2.90 -3.71
N ALA A 210 -6.37 3.39 -4.05
CA ALA A 210 -7.08 4.40 -3.25
C ALA A 210 -6.18 5.59 -2.84
N PRO A 211 -5.67 6.40 -3.79
CA PRO A 211 -4.80 7.54 -3.47
C PRO A 211 -5.40 8.45 -2.39
N CYS A 212 -4.55 8.94 -1.49
CA CYS A 212 -4.84 9.74 -0.28
C CYS A 212 -5.66 9.06 0.83
N SER A 213 -6.02 7.79 0.68
CA SER A 213 -6.84 7.08 1.70
C SER A 213 -6.11 6.80 3.02
N ASP A 214 -4.79 6.90 3.04
CA ASP A 214 -3.94 6.74 4.23
C ASP A 214 -3.80 8.04 5.03
N GLY A 215 -4.31 9.16 4.51
CA GLY A 215 -4.27 10.47 5.16
C GLY A 215 -2.89 11.14 5.21
N GLU A 216 -1.85 10.53 4.62
CA GLU A 216 -0.48 11.04 4.73
C GLU A 216 -0.17 12.17 3.73
N SER A 217 -0.89 12.18 2.60
CA SER A 217 -0.73 13.15 1.51
C SER A 217 -1.94 14.07 1.37
N PHE A 218 -1.70 15.34 1.02
CA PHE A 218 -2.78 16.23 0.60
C PHE A 218 -3.28 15.88 -0.82
N ALA A 219 -4.54 16.19 -1.11
CA ALA A 219 -5.17 15.86 -2.39
C ALA A 219 -4.52 16.57 -3.59
N ASP A 220 -4.07 17.81 -3.42
CA ASP A 220 -3.39 18.60 -4.46
C ASP A 220 -1.98 18.05 -4.79
N GLN A 221 -1.25 17.60 -3.78
CA GLN A 221 0.04 16.92 -3.95
C GLN A 221 -0.12 15.61 -4.71
N MET A 222 -1.14 14.82 -4.36
CA MET A 222 -1.44 13.57 -5.05
C MET A 222 -1.89 13.82 -6.49
N GLU A 223 -2.76 14.78 -6.73
CA GLU A 223 -3.19 15.18 -8.07
C GLU A 223 -2.00 15.59 -8.93
N THR A 224 -1.08 16.38 -8.38
CA THR A 224 0.15 16.78 -9.07
C THR A 224 1.00 15.56 -9.42
N ALA A 225 1.24 14.68 -8.45
CA ALA A 225 2.05 13.48 -8.66
C ALA A 225 1.42 12.54 -9.71
N LEU A 226 0.10 12.34 -9.69
CA LEU A 226 -0.61 11.54 -10.68
C LEU A 226 -0.54 12.15 -12.08
N ARG A 227 -0.67 13.48 -12.19
CA ARG A 227 -0.54 14.21 -13.46
C ARG A 227 0.86 14.07 -14.04
N GLU A 228 1.90 14.23 -13.23
CA GLU A 228 3.29 14.04 -13.66
C GLU A 228 3.51 12.63 -14.24
N ARG A 229 2.96 11.58 -13.60
CA ARG A 229 3.05 10.21 -14.12
C ARG A 229 2.31 9.99 -15.43
N LEU A 230 1.20 10.70 -15.62
CA LEU A 230 0.44 10.69 -16.88
C LEU A 230 1.24 11.36 -17.99
N GLU A 231 1.76 12.57 -17.74
CA GLU A 231 2.53 13.38 -18.68
C GLU A 231 3.85 12.70 -19.09
N ASP A 232 4.51 12.01 -18.15
CA ASP A 232 5.73 11.22 -18.40
C ASP A 232 5.47 9.89 -19.14
N GLY A 233 4.22 9.60 -19.49
CA GLY A 233 3.84 8.37 -20.21
C GLY A 233 3.96 7.08 -19.38
N ARG A 234 4.20 7.18 -18.07
CA ARG A 234 4.32 6.01 -17.18
C ARG A 234 2.97 5.43 -16.79
N PHE A 235 1.89 6.21 -16.87
CA PHE A 235 0.55 5.73 -16.56
C PHE A 235 0.03 4.71 -17.59
N LEU A 236 -0.17 3.47 -17.13
CA LEU A 236 -0.64 2.36 -17.95
C LEU A 236 -2.17 2.23 -17.94
N GLY A 237 -2.85 2.79 -16.94
CA GLY A 237 -4.30 2.81 -16.84
C GLY A 237 -4.80 2.59 -15.41
N SER A 238 -6.12 2.62 -15.23
CA SER A 238 -6.80 2.36 -13.96
C SER A 238 -7.66 1.09 -14.01
N PHE A 239 -7.88 0.46 -12.86
CA PHE A 239 -8.79 -0.68 -12.71
C PHE A 239 -9.72 -0.47 -11.51
N SER A 240 -10.93 -1.02 -11.59
CA SER A 240 -11.91 -0.97 -10.51
C SER A 240 -11.60 -1.99 -9.42
N LEU A 241 -11.78 -1.60 -8.15
CA LEU A 241 -11.70 -2.48 -6.98
C LEU A 241 -13.00 -3.26 -6.73
N GLU A 242 -14.07 -2.97 -7.46
CA GLU A 242 -15.38 -3.61 -7.31
C GLU A 242 -15.31 -5.15 -7.22
N PRO A 243 -14.56 -5.87 -8.10
CA PRO A 243 -14.51 -7.33 -8.05
C PRO A 243 -13.92 -7.91 -6.76
N VAL A 244 -13.16 -7.11 -5.99
CA VAL A 244 -12.48 -7.56 -4.76
C VAL A 244 -13.10 -6.99 -3.49
N LEU A 245 -14.12 -6.12 -3.57
CA LEU A 245 -14.80 -5.57 -2.39
C LEU A 245 -15.31 -6.64 -1.41
N PRO A 246 -15.89 -7.79 -1.85
CA PRO A 246 -16.29 -8.84 -0.91
C PRO A 246 -15.12 -9.43 -0.12
N LEU A 247 -13.97 -9.62 -0.78
CA LEU A 247 -12.75 -10.08 -0.12
C LEU A 247 -12.21 -9.03 0.85
N LEU A 248 -12.21 -7.76 0.45
CA LEU A 248 -11.78 -6.67 1.34
C LEU A 248 -12.60 -6.61 2.62
N ARG A 249 -13.91 -6.84 2.53
CA ARG A 249 -14.80 -6.90 3.70
C ARG A 249 -14.42 -8.03 4.64
N ASP A 250 -14.34 -9.27 4.13
CA ASP A 250 -13.97 -10.45 4.92
C ASP A 250 -12.62 -10.26 5.63
N LEU A 251 -11.60 -9.80 4.91
CA LEU A 251 -10.27 -9.58 5.48
C LEU A 251 -10.23 -8.44 6.50
N SER A 252 -10.97 -7.36 6.28
CA SER A 252 -11.04 -6.22 7.21
C SER A 252 -11.76 -6.60 8.52
N GLU A 253 -12.74 -7.50 8.43
CA GLU A 253 -13.45 -8.04 9.60
C GLU A 253 -12.58 -9.02 10.39
N ARG A 254 -11.89 -9.96 9.72
CA ARG A 254 -10.96 -10.90 10.38
C ARG A 254 -9.81 -10.20 11.09
N ALA A 255 -9.26 -9.17 10.46
CA ALA A 255 -8.17 -8.36 11.01
C ALA A 255 -8.65 -7.29 12.01
N LEU A 256 -9.97 -7.24 12.31
CA LEU A 256 -10.60 -6.24 13.19
C LEU A 256 -10.10 -4.82 12.92
N LEU A 257 -9.99 -4.44 11.64
CA LEU A 257 -9.47 -3.14 11.27
C LEU A 257 -10.42 -2.03 11.73
N GLU A 258 -9.84 -1.01 12.37
CA GLU A 258 -10.52 0.25 12.70
C GLU A 258 -11.09 0.92 11.43
N GLU A 259 -12.20 1.64 11.58
CA GLU A 259 -12.91 2.28 10.45
C GLU A 259 -12.05 3.30 9.68
N ASN A 260 -11.03 3.88 10.32
CA ASN A 260 -10.08 4.80 9.69
C ASN A 260 -8.93 4.07 8.95
N ARG A 261 -8.93 2.73 8.86
CA ARG A 261 -7.93 2.02 8.06
C ARG A 261 -8.36 1.94 6.61
N THR A 262 -7.40 2.01 5.70
CA THR A 262 -7.70 2.14 4.27
C THR A 262 -8.68 1.08 3.73
N PRO A 263 -8.54 -0.23 4.02
CA PRO A 263 -9.53 -1.20 3.55
C PRO A 263 -10.97 -0.88 3.97
N ARG A 264 -11.16 -0.37 5.20
CA ARG A 264 -12.45 0.11 5.71
C ARG A 264 -12.91 1.38 5.02
N ILE A 265 -12.01 2.33 4.77
CA ILE A 265 -12.30 3.56 4.00
C ILE A 265 -12.77 3.23 2.58
N ILE A 266 -12.12 2.28 1.90
CA ILE A 266 -12.54 1.81 0.56
C ILE A 266 -13.97 1.25 0.60
N LEU A 267 -14.25 0.39 1.60
CA LEU A 267 -15.59 -0.18 1.78
C LEU A 267 -16.64 0.90 2.09
N ALA A 268 -16.32 1.85 2.96
CA ALA A 268 -17.20 2.97 3.29
C ALA A 268 -17.46 3.87 2.07
N ALA A 269 -16.45 4.09 1.21
CA ALA A 269 -16.61 4.81 -0.05
C ALA A 269 -17.57 4.07 -1.00
N ALA A 270 -17.42 2.75 -1.13
CA ALA A 270 -18.27 1.91 -1.99
C ALA A 270 -19.72 1.87 -1.50
N GLU A 271 -19.93 1.98 -0.19
CA GLU A 271 -21.25 2.00 0.46
C GLU A 271 -21.84 3.41 0.60
N SER A 272 -21.15 4.45 0.08
CA SER A 272 -21.55 5.85 0.23
C SER A 272 -21.74 6.27 1.70
N LYS A 273 -20.89 5.77 2.60
CA LYS A 273 -20.90 6.07 4.04
C LYS A 273 -19.91 7.14 4.48
N LEU A 274 -19.00 7.56 3.59
CA LEU A 274 -18.09 8.67 3.87
C LEU A 274 -18.84 10.01 3.80
N GLU A 275 -18.33 11.00 4.53
CA GLU A 275 -18.88 12.37 4.51
C GLU A 275 -18.77 12.95 3.09
N ASP A 276 -19.91 13.44 2.58
CA ASP A 276 -20.02 14.03 1.24
C ASP A 276 -19.53 15.49 1.28
N ALA A 277 -18.55 15.80 0.42
CA ALA A 277 -17.99 17.14 0.28
C ALA A 277 -18.51 17.87 -0.98
N GLY A 278 -19.48 17.29 -1.70
CA GLY A 278 -20.01 17.80 -2.96
C GLY A 278 -19.18 17.36 -4.17
N ASP A 279 -19.73 17.52 -5.38
CA ASP A 279 -19.06 17.24 -6.66
C ASP A 279 -18.41 15.84 -6.78
N ASP A 280 -19.07 14.80 -6.25
CA ASP A 280 -18.55 13.43 -6.15
C ASP A 280 -17.25 13.31 -5.34
N ARG A 281 -17.02 14.23 -4.40
CA ARG A 281 -15.89 14.21 -3.48
C ARG A 281 -16.34 13.79 -2.08
N VAL A 282 -15.42 13.18 -1.35
CA VAL A 282 -15.64 12.69 0.01
C VAL A 282 -14.48 13.06 0.91
N VAL A 283 -14.77 13.24 2.20
CA VAL A 283 -13.76 13.41 3.24
C VAL A 283 -13.24 12.03 3.64
N VAL A 284 -11.93 11.83 3.54
CA VAL A 284 -11.26 10.63 4.07
C VAL A 284 -11.05 10.82 5.58
N PRO A 285 -11.59 9.97 6.46
CA PRO A 285 -11.54 10.19 7.91
C PRO A 285 -10.19 9.74 8.51
N ARG A 286 -9.09 10.35 8.06
CA ARG A 286 -7.73 10.00 8.48
C ARG A 286 -6.76 11.16 8.41
N ASP A 287 -5.96 11.31 9.46
CA ASP A 287 -4.85 12.26 9.61
C ASP A 287 -5.15 13.66 9.06
N ARG A 288 -4.77 13.96 7.81
CA ARG A 288 -4.99 15.27 7.16
C ARG A 288 -6.42 15.52 6.69
N GLU A 289 -7.29 14.54 6.81
CA GLU A 289 -8.68 14.55 6.33
C GLU A 289 -8.82 15.00 4.86
N PRO A 290 -8.09 14.38 3.91
CA PRO A 290 -8.09 14.86 2.54
C PRO A 290 -9.46 14.72 1.88
N ILE A 291 -9.86 15.73 1.12
CA ILE A 291 -11.08 15.74 0.30
C ILE A 291 -10.72 15.27 -1.11
N VAL A 292 -11.18 14.08 -1.49
CA VAL A 292 -10.78 13.42 -2.75
C VAL A 292 -11.99 12.99 -3.57
N PRO A 293 -11.86 12.84 -4.90
CA PRO A 293 -12.91 12.22 -5.70
C PRO A 293 -13.21 10.81 -5.18
N ARG A 294 -14.49 10.46 -4.95
CA ARG A 294 -14.90 9.14 -4.44
C ARG A 294 -14.34 8.01 -5.30
N ARG A 295 -14.35 8.19 -6.63
CA ARG A 295 -13.80 7.24 -7.59
C ARG A 295 -12.31 6.92 -7.38
N TRP A 296 -11.51 7.81 -6.78
CA TRP A 296 -10.11 7.50 -6.44
C TRP A 296 -10.05 6.34 -5.44
N LEU A 297 -10.92 6.35 -4.43
CA LEU A 297 -11.00 5.33 -3.38
C LEU A 297 -11.49 3.96 -3.90
N LEU A 298 -12.06 3.92 -5.10
CA LEU A 298 -12.64 2.72 -5.71
C LEU A 298 -11.78 2.14 -6.85
N HIS A 299 -10.59 2.70 -7.07
CA HIS A 299 -9.70 2.30 -8.15
C HIS A 299 -8.26 2.09 -7.70
N GLY A 300 -7.56 1.26 -8.47
CA GLY A 300 -6.11 1.22 -8.52
C GLY A 300 -5.58 1.85 -9.80
N PHE A 301 -4.45 2.54 -9.70
CA PHE A 301 -3.73 3.20 -10.79
C PHE A 301 -2.42 2.48 -11.04
N VAL A 302 -2.15 2.12 -12.29
CA VAL A 302 -0.99 1.30 -12.66
C VAL A 302 0.01 2.11 -13.44
N PHE A 303 1.27 2.03 -13.01
CA PHE A 303 2.40 2.69 -13.60
C PHE A 303 3.43 1.66 -14.07
N GLY A 304 3.98 1.90 -15.26
CA GLY A 304 5.16 1.20 -15.74
C GLY A 304 6.39 1.85 -15.14
N GLU A 305 7.30 1.03 -14.63
CA GLU A 305 8.61 1.51 -14.19
C GLU A 305 9.61 1.33 -15.34
N PRO A 306 10.42 2.36 -15.65
CA PRO A 306 11.47 2.20 -16.64
C PRO A 306 12.43 1.10 -16.17
N ALA A 307 12.96 0.32 -17.11
CA ALA A 307 14.11 -0.53 -16.82
C ALA A 307 15.21 0.37 -16.23
N ALA A 308 15.89 -0.09 -15.19
CA ALA A 308 17.09 0.59 -14.71
C ALA A 308 18.12 0.54 -15.85
N ASP A 309 18.48 1.70 -16.39
CA ASP A 309 19.58 1.86 -17.37
C ASP A 309 20.93 1.47 -16.74
#